data_AF-E4NSM2-F1
#
_entry.id   AF-E4NSM2-F1
#
_cell.length_a   1.000
_cell.length_b   1.000
_cell.length_c   1.000
_cell.angle_alpha   90.00
_cell.angle_beta   90.00
_cell.angle_gamma   90.00
#
_symmetry.space_group_name_H-M   'P 1'
#
loop_
_entity.id
_entity.type
_entity.pdbx_description
1 polymer ?
#
loop_
_entity_poly.entity_id
_entity_poly.type
_entity_poly.pdbx_seq_one_letter_code
_entity_poly.pdbx_strand_id
1 'polypeptide(L)'
;MTATQSDLAGLSRFIFRAPSWYTSLTFAILIAAMAGVGAFDSGESMQTWRGLFFIGKDAWEGIFFIGVPTVVAAVGTSGVDRYVGGTLTPNRSSLLALVCEIIIVTIVTIAATISVFTGLGQRFVFDALVVALASVFAFRLLVVMAVSRSSLLVAAIPASLQTLAAAVLLFIYSGTLTFLSDGGPILNAYLRPYLVRADRAPAELSAISPDHFALLGVTCVIYALGVYAFIVVVDRPWRRSLGVSVLDFIRGFIGHLAEGSRELEEFFEQLGEEAIVPVTVLSFRSSAGEKARFILPMIHPGPMGEIGGGNFPERVASRSDGLAFPPHATAGHDFNLVTEREVDTILEAADAAHEQIEYGSEATQSIQVQSGEAKMLGQGFGDDAVLVSTYAPNFADDVEYAVGLSAATEARTAGIENVLLVDAHNSNNGLDGPDLGHITPGSKRSFDMITAAGLGGEALTSASRGDLSMGVAWDETEWVPREGIGPLGIRVAVTEVAGQTTAYVLIDGNNMEPGLRDDIVSDLTGGENPLADVAEAMTTDTHIVNTVEADNQVGAAIDQGEIRELIVELTREALSDVEPVEAGMAVERAEVTVFGNDRTETLASHANAVVAMGGAFAVSVTLAAMAVSILIFLFT
;
A
#
# COMPACT_ATOMS: atom_id res chain seq x y z
N MET A 1 -13.17 -2.30 7.97
CA MET A 1 -12.77 -2.03 6.55
C MET A 1 -13.97 -2.03 5.59
N THR A 2 -14.05 -1.07 4.66
CA THR A 2 -15.06 -1.09 3.59
C THR A 2 -14.68 -2.03 2.43
N ALA A 3 -15.66 -2.54 1.67
CA ALA A 3 -15.41 -3.34 0.46
C ALA A 3 -14.47 -2.64 -0.55
N THR A 4 -14.48 -1.30 -0.57
CA THR A 4 -13.61 -0.48 -1.44
C THR A 4 -12.17 -0.36 -0.92
N GLN A 5 -11.94 -0.45 0.40
CA GLN A 5 -10.58 -0.53 0.98
C GLN A 5 -9.92 -1.89 0.71
N SER A 6 -10.70 -2.98 0.70
CA SER A 6 -10.20 -4.33 0.31
C SER A 6 -9.67 -4.37 -1.14
N ASP A 7 -10.31 -3.63 -2.06
CA ASP A 7 -9.85 -3.52 -3.46
C ASP A 7 -8.46 -2.85 -3.59
N LEU A 8 -8.13 -1.91 -2.69
CA LEU A 8 -6.80 -1.29 -2.63
C LEU A 8 -5.72 -2.31 -2.20
N ALA A 9 -6.02 -3.15 -1.19
CA ALA A 9 -5.14 -4.25 -0.80
C ALA A 9 -4.96 -5.28 -1.95
N GLY A 10 -6.02 -5.51 -2.73
CA GLY A 10 -6.00 -6.36 -3.93
C GLY A 10 -5.04 -5.90 -5.04
N LEU A 11 -4.68 -4.61 -5.09
CA LEU A 11 -3.70 -4.09 -6.06
C LEU A 11 -2.29 -4.66 -5.84
N SER A 12 -1.95 -5.08 -4.62
CA SER A 12 -0.67 -5.72 -4.29
C SER A 12 -0.41 -6.98 -5.14
N ARG A 13 -1.47 -7.71 -5.54
CA ARG A 13 -1.39 -8.95 -6.33
C ARG A 13 -0.88 -8.74 -7.76
N PHE A 14 -0.95 -7.52 -8.29
CA PHE A 14 -0.50 -7.19 -9.64
C PHE A 14 0.96 -6.69 -9.68
N ILE A 15 1.65 -6.65 -8.53
CA ILE A 15 2.96 -6.00 -8.40
C ILE A 15 4.06 -7.06 -8.26
N PHE A 16 5.07 -6.94 -9.13
CA PHE A 16 6.24 -7.81 -9.13
C PHE A 16 7.52 -6.97 -9.10
N ARG A 17 8.56 -7.47 -8.42
CA ARG A 17 9.89 -6.85 -8.47
C ARG A 17 10.44 -6.98 -9.89
N ALA A 18 10.88 -5.86 -10.47
CA ALA A 18 11.49 -5.85 -11.79
C ALA A 18 12.70 -6.80 -11.81
N PRO A 19 12.83 -7.68 -12.84
CA PRO A 19 14.00 -8.53 -12.97
C PRO A 19 15.30 -7.72 -13.01
N SER A 20 16.40 -8.38 -12.69
CA SER A 20 17.72 -7.76 -12.84
C SER A 20 17.95 -7.33 -14.30
N TRP A 21 18.65 -6.21 -14.50
CA TRP A 21 18.80 -5.61 -15.82
C TRP A 21 19.45 -6.54 -16.85
N TYR A 22 20.38 -7.40 -16.42
CA TYR A 22 21.05 -8.37 -17.29
C TYR A 22 20.11 -9.51 -17.71
N THR A 23 19.14 -9.90 -16.87
CA THR A 23 18.10 -10.87 -17.24
C THR A 23 17.23 -10.32 -18.36
N SER A 24 16.66 -9.12 -18.18
CA SER A 24 15.81 -8.49 -19.20
C SER A 24 16.56 -8.28 -20.53
N LEU A 25 17.82 -7.85 -20.46
CA LEU A 25 18.65 -7.65 -21.65
C LEU A 25 18.97 -8.96 -22.38
N THR A 26 19.23 -10.04 -21.64
CA THR A 26 19.47 -11.36 -22.23
C THR A 26 18.25 -11.85 -22.99
N PHE A 27 17.05 -11.71 -22.42
CA PHE A 27 15.81 -12.05 -23.11
C PHE A 27 15.57 -11.19 -24.35
N ALA A 28 15.84 -9.89 -24.28
CA ALA A 28 15.72 -9.00 -25.44
C ALA A 28 16.62 -9.46 -26.60
N ILE A 29 17.90 -9.76 -26.33
CA ILE A 29 18.80 -10.24 -27.39
C ILE A 29 18.31 -11.56 -28.00
N LEU A 30 17.77 -12.47 -27.19
CA LEU A 30 17.21 -13.74 -27.66
C LEU A 30 15.95 -13.55 -28.52
N ILE A 31 15.03 -12.68 -28.09
CA ILE A 31 13.79 -12.38 -28.83
C ILE A 31 14.13 -11.68 -30.14
N ALA A 32 15.04 -10.69 -30.12
CA ALA A 32 15.53 -10.04 -31.32
C ALA A 32 16.15 -11.03 -32.32
N ALA A 33 16.95 -11.99 -31.84
CA ALA A 33 17.51 -13.05 -32.70
C ALA A 33 16.42 -13.93 -33.32
N MET A 34 15.42 -14.36 -32.53
CA MET A 34 14.30 -15.16 -33.02
C MET A 34 13.44 -14.38 -34.02
N ALA A 35 13.17 -13.10 -33.75
CA ALA A 35 12.44 -12.22 -34.65
C ALA A 35 13.18 -12.04 -35.98
N GLY A 36 14.51 -11.94 -35.94
CA GLY A 36 15.36 -11.88 -37.13
C GLY A 36 15.20 -13.11 -38.03
N VAL A 37 15.30 -14.31 -37.46
CA VAL A 37 15.09 -15.58 -38.19
C VAL A 37 13.70 -15.65 -38.83
N GLY A 38 12.67 -15.14 -38.16
CA GLY A 38 11.31 -15.12 -38.71
C GLY A 38 11.04 -14.03 -39.75
N ALA A 39 11.74 -12.90 -39.67
CA ALA A 39 11.45 -11.71 -40.50
C ALA A 39 12.32 -11.60 -41.75
N PHE A 40 13.56 -12.08 -41.71
CA PHE A 40 14.55 -11.95 -42.79
C PHE A 40 14.84 -13.27 -43.51
N ASP A 41 13.99 -14.29 -43.35
CA ASP A 41 14.14 -15.62 -43.96
C ASP A 41 14.37 -15.51 -45.47
N SER A 42 15.64 -15.57 -45.86
CA SER A 42 16.06 -15.56 -47.25
C SER A 42 15.67 -16.91 -47.85
N GLY A 43 14.57 -16.94 -48.61
CA GLY A 43 13.85 -18.14 -49.08
C GLY A 43 14.59 -19.17 -49.96
N GLU A 44 15.84 -19.53 -49.64
CA GLU A 44 16.51 -20.73 -50.13
C GLU A 44 16.80 -21.71 -48.97
N SER A 45 15.74 -22.36 -48.47
CA SER A 45 15.85 -23.49 -47.55
C SER A 45 16.35 -24.76 -48.25
N MET A 46 17.53 -24.71 -48.88
CA MET A 46 18.17 -25.90 -49.42
C MET A 46 19.15 -26.49 -48.39
N GLN A 47 18.80 -27.66 -47.84
CA GLN A 47 19.55 -28.46 -46.87
C GLN A 47 21.06 -28.60 -47.21
N THR A 48 21.87 -27.65 -46.77
CA THR A 48 23.33 -27.68 -46.78
C THR A 48 23.86 -26.93 -45.56
N TRP A 49 25.11 -27.18 -45.15
CA TRP A 49 25.79 -26.46 -44.06
C TRP A 49 25.77 -24.92 -44.20
N ARG A 50 25.45 -24.41 -45.39
CA ARG A 50 25.17 -22.98 -45.65
C ARG A 50 23.90 -22.46 -44.97
N GLY A 51 22.86 -23.28 -44.79
CA GLY A 51 21.62 -22.89 -44.09
C GLY A 51 21.83 -22.47 -42.63
N LEU A 52 22.83 -23.04 -41.95
CA LEU A 52 23.19 -22.64 -40.58
C LEU A 52 23.80 -21.22 -40.54
N PHE A 53 24.56 -20.84 -41.58
CA PHE A 53 25.13 -19.50 -41.73
C PHE A 53 24.06 -18.46 -42.10
N PHE A 54 23.00 -18.84 -42.81
CA PHE A 54 21.85 -17.97 -43.09
C PHE A 54 20.98 -17.76 -41.85
N ILE A 55 20.65 -18.81 -41.09
CA ILE A 55 19.98 -18.67 -39.77
C ILE A 55 20.80 -17.77 -38.83
N GLY A 56 22.13 -17.89 -38.86
CA GLY A 56 23.02 -17.00 -38.10
C GLY A 56 23.05 -15.55 -38.60
N LYS A 57 22.90 -15.34 -39.92
CA LYS A 57 22.80 -14.01 -40.53
C LYS A 57 21.46 -13.34 -40.21
N ASP A 58 20.36 -14.07 -40.37
CA ASP A 58 19.00 -13.56 -40.14
C ASP A 58 18.78 -13.27 -38.64
N ALA A 59 19.30 -14.15 -37.77
CA ALA A 59 19.37 -13.90 -36.32
C ALA A 59 20.21 -12.65 -35.99
N TRP A 60 21.36 -12.48 -36.66
CA TRP A 60 22.20 -11.30 -36.48
C TRP A 60 21.52 -10.02 -36.95
N GLU A 61 20.78 -10.05 -38.05
CA GLU A 61 20.00 -8.92 -38.57
C GLU A 61 18.89 -8.53 -37.58
N GLY A 62 18.22 -9.50 -36.97
CA GLY A 62 17.29 -9.26 -35.87
C GLY A 62 17.96 -8.61 -34.65
N ILE A 63 19.07 -9.18 -34.16
CA ILE A 63 19.85 -8.56 -33.06
C ILE A 63 20.28 -7.14 -33.42
N PHE A 64 20.66 -6.89 -34.67
CA PHE A 64 21.18 -5.59 -35.09
C PHE A 64 20.09 -4.53 -35.24
N PHE A 65 18.99 -4.82 -35.93
CA PHE A 65 17.93 -3.84 -36.21
C PHE A 65 16.89 -3.73 -35.10
N ILE A 66 16.70 -4.76 -34.29
CA ILE A 66 15.74 -4.78 -33.17
C ILE A 66 16.47 -4.71 -31.83
N GLY A 67 17.47 -5.59 -31.62
CA GLY A 67 18.18 -5.70 -30.35
C GLY A 67 19.05 -4.48 -30.00
N VAL A 68 19.78 -3.88 -30.95
CA VAL A 68 20.61 -2.70 -30.68
C VAL A 68 19.79 -1.50 -30.20
N PRO A 69 18.68 -1.10 -30.85
CA PRO A 69 17.78 -0.08 -30.29
C PRO A 69 17.30 -0.40 -28.87
N THR A 70 16.97 -1.66 -28.59
CA THR A 70 16.56 -2.11 -27.25
C THR A 70 17.69 -1.97 -26.23
N VAL A 71 18.92 -2.35 -26.58
CA VAL A 71 20.10 -2.18 -25.71
C VAL A 71 20.38 -0.71 -25.43
N VAL A 72 20.35 0.13 -26.46
CA VAL A 72 20.53 1.60 -26.34
C VAL A 72 19.49 2.17 -25.38
N ALA A 73 18.24 1.74 -25.51
CA ALA A 73 17.17 2.18 -24.61
C ALA A 73 17.35 1.63 -23.19
N ALA A 74 17.63 0.33 -23.02
CA ALA A 74 17.80 -0.31 -21.73
C ALA A 74 18.87 0.40 -20.87
N VAL A 75 20.00 0.76 -21.48
CA VAL A 75 21.11 1.44 -20.79
C VAL A 75 20.87 2.95 -20.71
N GLY A 76 20.46 3.58 -21.82
CA GLY A 76 20.40 5.03 -21.95
C GLY A 76 19.22 5.69 -21.22
N THR A 77 18.07 5.02 -21.10
CA THR A 77 16.84 5.65 -20.56
C THR A 77 17.04 6.06 -19.12
N SER A 78 17.47 5.15 -18.25
CA SER A 78 17.72 5.47 -16.83
C SER A 78 18.78 6.56 -16.65
N GLY A 79 19.85 6.55 -17.45
CA GLY A 79 20.91 7.57 -17.37
C GLY A 79 20.42 8.97 -17.78
N VAL A 80 19.70 9.06 -18.89
CA VAL A 80 19.13 10.33 -19.39
C VAL A 80 18.02 10.82 -18.48
N ASP A 81 17.15 9.93 -18.02
CA ASP A 81 16.06 10.22 -17.09
C ASP A 81 16.60 10.82 -15.78
N ARG A 82 17.59 10.18 -15.16
CA ARG A 82 18.25 10.71 -13.95
C ARG A 82 18.95 12.04 -14.19
N TYR A 83 19.56 12.23 -15.35
CA TYR A 83 20.20 13.51 -15.70
C TYR A 83 19.19 14.66 -15.76
N VAL A 84 17.95 14.39 -16.16
CA VAL A 84 16.86 15.39 -16.18
C VAL A 84 16.03 15.41 -14.89
N GLY A 85 16.51 14.76 -13.82
CA GLY A 85 15.88 14.77 -12.50
C GLY A 85 14.85 13.66 -12.24
N GLY A 86 14.78 12.65 -13.12
CA GLY A 86 13.92 11.48 -12.96
C GLY A 86 14.49 10.38 -12.06
N THR A 87 13.68 9.37 -11.77
CA THR A 87 13.96 8.31 -10.78
C THR A 87 14.04 6.90 -11.38
N LEU A 88 14.00 6.76 -12.71
CA LEU A 88 13.96 5.47 -13.37
C LEU A 88 15.24 4.65 -13.06
N THR A 89 15.06 3.43 -12.56
CA THR A 89 16.18 2.52 -12.24
C THR A 89 16.65 1.73 -13.46
N PRO A 90 17.91 1.23 -13.48
CA PRO A 90 18.41 0.39 -14.57
C PRO A 90 17.54 -0.85 -14.83
N ASN A 91 17.08 -1.53 -13.78
CA ASN A 91 16.21 -2.71 -13.89
C ASN A 91 14.86 -2.38 -14.55
N ARG A 92 14.23 -1.26 -14.16
CA ARG A 92 12.98 -0.79 -14.79
C ARG A 92 13.20 -0.34 -16.23
N SER A 93 14.32 0.34 -16.50
CA SER A 93 14.72 0.79 -17.84
C SER A 93 14.91 -0.39 -18.80
N SER A 94 15.60 -1.45 -18.38
CA SER A 94 15.79 -2.66 -19.20
C SER A 94 14.51 -3.47 -19.39
N LEU A 95 13.66 -3.57 -18.36
CA LEU A 95 12.36 -4.23 -18.47
C LEU A 95 11.45 -3.48 -19.45
N LEU A 96 11.39 -2.14 -19.34
CA LEU A 96 10.64 -1.29 -20.25
C LEU A 96 11.11 -1.48 -21.69
N ALA A 97 12.43 -1.52 -21.92
CA ALA A 97 13.00 -1.73 -23.24
C ALA A 97 12.61 -3.11 -23.82
N LEU A 98 12.67 -4.17 -23.02
CA LEU A 98 12.24 -5.53 -23.40
C LEU A 98 10.75 -5.58 -23.77
N VAL A 99 9.88 -4.99 -22.95
CA VAL A 99 8.43 -4.95 -23.25
C VAL A 99 8.18 -4.20 -24.57
N CYS A 100 8.88 -3.08 -24.79
CA CYS A 100 8.78 -2.33 -26.04
C CYS A 100 9.26 -3.15 -27.25
N GLU A 101 10.31 -3.94 -27.09
CA GLU A 101 10.78 -4.85 -28.14
C GLU A 101 9.71 -5.89 -28.49
N ILE A 102 9.09 -6.51 -27.49
CA ILE A 102 8.00 -7.47 -27.69
C ILE A 102 6.85 -6.82 -28.47
N ILE A 103 6.47 -5.58 -28.12
CA ILE A 103 5.44 -4.83 -28.85
C ILE A 103 5.82 -4.68 -30.33
N ILE A 104 7.06 -4.29 -30.63
CA ILE A 104 7.54 -4.15 -32.01
C ILE A 104 7.47 -5.47 -32.75
N VAL A 105 8.05 -6.53 -32.17
CA VAL A 105 8.09 -7.86 -32.78
C VAL A 105 6.68 -8.38 -33.03
N THR A 106 5.76 -8.23 -32.07
CA THR A 106 4.37 -8.66 -32.22
C THR A 106 3.66 -7.92 -33.35
N ILE A 107 3.71 -6.58 -33.39
CA ILE A 107 3.03 -5.78 -34.42
C ILE A 107 3.57 -6.13 -35.81
N VAL A 108 4.90 -6.19 -35.97
CA VAL A 108 5.54 -6.51 -37.24
C VAL A 108 5.23 -7.95 -37.68
N THR A 109 5.24 -8.91 -36.77
CA THR A 109 4.92 -10.31 -37.08
C THR A 109 3.46 -10.46 -37.53
N ILE A 110 2.52 -9.78 -36.87
CA ILE A 110 1.11 -9.76 -37.28
C ILE A 110 0.97 -9.14 -38.68
N ALA A 111 1.63 -7.99 -38.92
CA ALA A 111 1.58 -7.33 -40.22
C ALA A 111 2.19 -8.18 -41.35
N ALA A 112 3.33 -8.84 -41.10
CA ALA A 112 3.94 -9.77 -42.03
C ALA A 112 3.01 -10.94 -42.35
N THR A 113 2.38 -11.52 -41.33
CA THR A 113 1.40 -12.61 -41.50
C THR A 113 0.22 -12.16 -42.35
N ILE A 114 -0.37 -10.99 -42.06
CA ILE A 114 -1.47 -10.42 -42.86
C ILE A 114 -1.02 -10.20 -44.31
N SER A 115 0.17 -9.64 -44.53
CA SER A 115 0.71 -9.39 -45.87
C SER A 115 0.80 -10.66 -46.72
N VAL A 116 1.20 -11.78 -46.12
CA VAL A 116 1.26 -13.09 -46.81
C VAL A 116 -0.13 -13.53 -47.31
N PHE A 117 -1.20 -13.28 -46.55
CA PHE A 117 -2.55 -13.70 -46.92
C PHE A 117 -3.34 -12.69 -47.76
N THR A 118 -2.90 -11.43 -47.80
CA THR A 118 -3.66 -10.32 -48.42
C THR A 118 -2.95 -9.68 -49.61
N GLY A 119 -1.67 -9.98 -49.84
CA GLY A 119 -0.89 -9.43 -50.94
C GLY A 119 -0.50 -7.95 -50.79
N LEU A 120 -0.64 -7.38 -49.59
CA LEU A 120 -0.34 -5.97 -49.28
C LEU A 120 1.16 -5.60 -49.44
N GLY A 121 2.05 -6.59 -49.48
CA GLY A 121 3.46 -6.43 -49.79
C GLY A 121 4.30 -5.82 -48.68
N GLN A 122 5.60 -5.66 -48.92
CA GLN A 122 6.57 -5.21 -47.91
C GLN A 122 6.31 -3.80 -47.37
N ARG A 123 5.75 -2.89 -48.19
CA ARG A 123 5.43 -1.53 -47.74
C ARG A 123 4.49 -1.52 -46.54
N PHE A 124 3.45 -2.36 -46.54
CA PHE A 124 2.53 -2.50 -45.41
C PHE A 124 3.22 -2.95 -44.12
N VAL A 125 4.23 -3.82 -44.21
CA VAL A 125 5.00 -4.28 -43.05
C VAL A 125 5.83 -3.13 -42.47
N PHE A 126 6.39 -2.26 -43.32
CA PHE A 126 7.13 -1.07 -42.88
C PHE A 126 6.20 0.03 -42.33
N ASP A 127 5.01 0.20 -42.89
CA ASP A 127 3.97 1.07 -42.33
C ASP A 127 3.59 0.59 -40.91
N ALA A 128 3.43 -0.71 -40.72
CA ALA A 128 3.19 -1.31 -39.41
C ALA A 128 4.39 -1.13 -38.46
N LEU A 129 5.62 -1.19 -38.96
CA LEU A 129 6.82 -0.88 -38.18
C LEU A 129 6.84 0.59 -37.72
N VAL A 130 6.43 1.53 -38.58
CA VAL A 130 6.30 2.95 -38.21
C VAL A 130 5.28 3.11 -37.08
N VAL A 131 4.12 2.46 -37.17
CA VAL A 131 3.14 2.44 -36.07
C VAL A 131 3.73 1.83 -34.82
N ALA A 132 4.45 0.71 -34.93
CA ALA A 132 5.06 0.05 -33.79
C ALA A 132 6.08 0.93 -33.07
N LEU A 133 6.94 1.63 -33.82
CA LEU A 133 7.93 2.55 -33.28
C LEU A 133 7.30 3.79 -32.62
N ALA A 134 6.20 4.31 -33.18
CA ALA A 134 5.43 5.38 -32.57
C ALA A 134 4.69 4.92 -31.30
N SER A 135 4.11 3.72 -31.31
CA SER A 135 3.49 3.08 -30.14
C SER A 135 4.49 2.87 -29.02
N VAL A 136 5.70 2.40 -29.34
CA VAL A 136 6.79 2.25 -28.36
C VAL A 136 7.18 3.60 -27.77
N PHE A 137 7.33 4.64 -28.60
CA PHE A 137 7.59 5.99 -28.08
C PHE A 137 6.49 6.45 -27.11
N ALA A 138 5.22 6.28 -27.49
CA ALA A 138 4.08 6.69 -26.68
C ALA A 138 3.98 5.91 -25.36
N PHE A 139 4.15 4.59 -25.41
CA PHE A 139 4.16 3.74 -24.23
C PHE A 139 5.30 4.11 -23.27
N ARG A 140 6.50 4.33 -23.82
CA ARG A 140 7.65 4.79 -23.03
C ARG A 140 7.43 6.17 -22.44
N LEU A 141 6.81 7.09 -23.19
CA LEU A 141 6.47 8.42 -22.69
C LEU A 141 5.52 8.34 -21.51
N LEU A 142 4.47 7.52 -21.61
CA LEU A 142 3.53 7.29 -20.51
C LEU A 142 4.25 6.75 -19.26
N VAL A 143 5.08 5.72 -19.42
CA VAL A 143 5.81 5.11 -18.30
C VAL A 143 6.79 6.08 -17.65
N VAL A 144 7.57 6.83 -18.45
CA VAL A 144 8.51 7.82 -17.92
C VAL A 144 7.77 8.96 -17.21
N MET A 145 6.66 9.45 -17.77
CA MET A 145 5.87 10.49 -17.11
C MET A 145 5.27 10.01 -15.79
N ALA A 146 4.80 8.76 -15.74
CA ALA A 146 4.23 8.17 -14.54
C ALA A 146 5.26 7.93 -13.44
N VAL A 147 6.49 7.53 -13.79
CA VAL A 147 7.54 7.20 -12.81
C VAL A 147 8.34 8.44 -12.38
N SER A 148 8.72 9.31 -13.31
CA SER A 148 9.73 10.36 -13.08
C SER A 148 9.16 11.77 -12.88
N ARG A 149 7.84 11.96 -12.80
CA ARG A 149 7.15 13.28 -12.68
C ARG A 149 7.64 14.34 -13.67
N SER A 150 8.11 13.90 -14.84
CA SER A 150 8.67 14.80 -15.84
C SER A 150 7.57 15.41 -16.68
N SER A 151 7.69 16.72 -16.97
CA SER A 151 6.81 17.34 -17.98
C SER A 151 6.94 16.61 -19.31
N LEU A 152 5.90 16.66 -20.15
CA LEU A 152 5.87 15.94 -21.44
C LEU A 152 7.14 16.16 -22.27
N LEU A 153 7.64 17.39 -22.32
CA LEU A 153 8.85 17.73 -23.07
C LEU A 153 10.11 17.10 -22.48
N VAL A 154 10.22 17.04 -21.16
CA VAL A 154 11.36 16.43 -20.47
C VAL A 154 11.30 14.91 -20.61
N ALA A 155 10.13 14.31 -20.40
CA ALA A 155 9.92 12.87 -20.51
C ALA A 155 10.11 12.34 -21.95
N ALA A 156 9.82 13.16 -22.97
CA ALA A 156 10.00 12.79 -24.37
C ALA A 156 11.47 12.48 -24.71
N ILE A 157 12.44 13.09 -24.02
CA ILE A 157 13.87 12.88 -24.27
C ILE A 157 14.27 11.41 -24.01
N PRO A 158 14.20 10.89 -22.77
CA PRO A 158 14.51 9.48 -22.51
C PRO A 158 13.52 8.51 -23.17
N ALA A 159 12.24 8.88 -23.33
CA ALA A 159 11.25 8.04 -24.01
C ALA A 159 11.61 7.79 -25.48
N SER A 160 12.19 8.79 -26.17
CA SER A 160 12.52 8.71 -27.60
C SER A 160 13.70 7.80 -27.94
N LEU A 161 14.55 7.41 -26.98
CA LEU A 161 15.84 6.75 -27.26
C LEU A 161 15.71 5.49 -28.14
N GLN A 162 14.75 4.61 -27.84
CA GLN A 162 14.56 3.37 -28.60
C GLN A 162 14.10 3.65 -30.04
N THR A 163 13.08 4.49 -30.18
CA THR A 163 12.51 4.89 -31.47
C THR A 163 13.52 5.64 -32.32
N LEU A 164 14.31 6.54 -31.72
CA LEU A 164 15.36 7.29 -32.41
C LEU A 164 16.53 6.38 -32.82
N ALA A 165 16.97 5.47 -31.95
CA ALA A 165 18.02 4.52 -32.29
C ALA A 165 17.60 3.62 -33.46
N ALA A 166 16.37 3.11 -33.44
CA ALA A 166 15.79 2.35 -34.55
C ALA A 166 15.70 3.19 -35.82
N ALA A 167 15.16 4.41 -35.75
CA ALA A 167 15.04 5.30 -36.91
C ALA A 167 16.41 5.66 -37.52
N VAL A 168 17.43 5.92 -36.70
CA VAL A 168 18.79 6.20 -37.18
C VAL A 168 19.39 4.99 -37.88
N LEU A 169 19.25 3.78 -37.31
CA LEU A 169 19.72 2.55 -37.96
C LEU A 169 18.99 2.32 -39.29
N LEU A 170 17.66 2.40 -39.29
CA LEU A 170 16.87 2.24 -40.51
C LEU A 170 17.25 3.27 -41.56
N PHE A 171 17.43 4.54 -41.21
CA PHE A 171 17.81 5.62 -42.13
C PHE A 171 19.17 5.38 -42.81
N ILE A 172 20.15 4.89 -42.04
CA ILE A 172 21.50 4.61 -42.55
C ILE A 172 21.49 3.42 -43.51
N TYR A 173 20.76 2.36 -43.15
CA TYR A 173 20.80 1.07 -43.86
C TYR A 173 19.76 0.95 -44.98
N SER A 174 18.66 1.70 -44.96
CA SER A 174 17.78 1.84 -46.13
C SER A 174 18.41 2.67 -47.26
N GLY A 175 19.43 3.48 -46.92
CA GLY A 175 20.01 4.43 -47.85
C GLY A 175 19.11 5.62 -48.17
N THR A 176 18.14 5.94 -47.30
CA THR A 176 17.16 7.03 -47.47
C THR A 176 17.82 8.37 -47.79
N LEU A 177 19.02 8.65 -47.26
CA LEU A 177 19.79 9.86 -47.57
C LEU A 177 20.08 10.02 -49.08
N THR A 178 20.09 8.92 -49.84
CA THR A 178 20.29 8.94 -51.31
C THR A 178 19.12 9.58 -52.06
N PHE A 179 17.92 9.56 -51.48
CA PHE A 179 16.72 10.17 -52.06
C PHE A 179 16.59 11.67 -51.72
N LEU A 180 17.35 12.15 -50.73
CA LEU A 180 17.43 13.57 -50.37
C LEU A 180 18.53 14.22 -51.22
N SER A 181 18.17 14.56 -52.46
CA SER A 181 19.07 14.81 -53.59
C SER A 181 19.96 16.06 -53.55
N ASP A 182 19.93 16.89 -52.50
CA ASP A 182 20.57 18.22 -52.49
C ASP A 182 21.59 18.44 -51.36
N GLY A 183 22.19 17.35 -50.87
CA GLY A 183 23.31 17.42 -49.95
C GLY A 183 24.56 17.95 -50.62
N GLY A 184 24.90 19.23 -50.43
CA GLY A 184 26.09 19.88 -51.01
C GLY A 184 27.43 19.12 -50.80
N PRO A 185 28.55 19.65 -51.33
CA PRO A 185 29.84 18.93 -51.42
C PRO A 185 30.34 18.31 -50.10
N ILE A 186 30.02 18.92 -48.96
CA ILE A 186 30.40 18.47 -47.62
C ILE A 186 29.61 17.22 -47.21
N LEU A 187 28.29 17.18 -47.47
CA LEU A 187 27.45 16.02 -47.14
C LEU A 187 27.91 14.79 -47.93
N ASN A 188 28.20 14.98 -49.22
CA ASN A 188 28.65 13.93 -50.11
C ASN A 188 30.06 13.40 -49.77
N ALA A 189 30.98 14.26 -49.34
CA ALA A 189 32.36 13.86 -49.05
C ALA A 189 32.56 13.25 -47.67
N TYR A 190 31.89 13.76 -46.63
CA TYR A 190 32.20 13.41 -45.24
C TYR A 190 31.11 12.61 -44.52
N LEU A 191 29.84 12.73 -44.92
CA LEU A 191 28.72 12.10 -44.21
C LEU A 191 28.17 10.89 -44.97
N ARG A 192 28.06 10.98 -46.30
CA ARG A 192 27.55 9.91 -47.15
C ARG A 192 28.25 8.55 -46.99
N PRO A 193 29.59 8.45 -46.84
CA PRO A 193 30.27 7.16 -46.63
C PRO A 193 29.88 6.44 -45.32
N TYR A 194 29.37 7.18 -44.33
CA TYR A 194 28.97 6.65 -43.03
C TYR A 194 27.46 6.48 -42.91
N LEU A 195 26.68 7.35 -43.58
CA LEU A 195 25.23 7.42 -43.48
C LEU A 195 24.47 6.71 -44.61
N VAL A 196 25.15 6.18 -45.64
CA VAL A 196 24.52 5.38 -46.69
C VAL A 196 25.19 4.01 -46.73
N ARG A 197 24.51 3.00 -46.17
CA ARG A 197 25.00 1.61 -46.09
C ARG A 197 24.01 0.60 -46.67
N ALA A 198 23.23 1.02 -47.67
CA ALA A 198 22.28 0.15 -48.35
C ALA A 198 22.93 -1.08 -49.01
N ASP A 199 24.23 -1.02 -49.35
CA ASP A 199 25.02 -2.15 -49.85
C ASP A 199 25.29 -3.24 -48.80
N ARG A 200 25.06 -2.93 -47.51
CA ARG A 200 25.27 -3.82 -46.35
C ARG A 200 23.97 -4.21 -45.65
N ALA A 201 22.83 -3.82 -46.21
CA ALA A 201 21.52 -4.02 -45.63
C ALA A 201 20.77 -5.20 -46.28
N PRO A 202 19.81 -5.81 -45.57
CA PRO A 202 18.84 -6.73 -46.16
C PRO A 202 18.08 -6.05 -47.31
N ALA A 203 17.73 -6.81 -48.35
CA ALA A 203 17.07 -6.27 -49.55
C ALA A 203 15.67 -5.70 -49.21
N GLU A 204 15.05 -6.24 -48.17
CA GLU A 204 13.77 -5.85 -47.60
C GLU A 204 13.77 -4.37 -47.20
N LEU A 205 14.89 -3.84 -46.67
CA LEU A 205 14.98 -2.45 -46.21
C LEU A 205 14.97 -1.41 -47.35
N SER A 206 15.10 -1.84 -48.61
CA SER A 206 15.00 -0.95 -49.78
C SER A 206 13.58 -0.39 -49.99
N ALA A 207 12.56 -1.00 -49.38
CA ALA A 207 11.18 -0.49 -49.41
C ALA A 207 10.97 0.74 -48.51
N ILE A 208 11.94 1.07 -47.65
CA ILE A 208 11.88 2.24 -46.77
C ILE A 208 12.25 3.51 -47.55
N SER A 209 11.30 4.42 -47.61
CA SER A 209 11.40 5.72 -48.28
C SER A 209 11.27 6.91 -47.30
N PRO A 210 11.65 8.15 -47.69
CA PRO A 210 11.65 9.32 -46.79
C PRO A 210 10.30 9.64 -46.14
N ASP A 211 9.19 9.32 -46.80
CA ASP A 211 7.81 9.44 -46.28
C ASP A 211 7.59 8.64 -45.00
N HIS A 212 8.20 7.45 -44.85
CA HIS A 212 8.09 6.66 -43.62
C HIS A 212 8.66 7.39 -42.39
N PHE A 213 9.73 8.19 -42.57
CA PHE A 213 10.32 8.96 -41.47
C PHE A 213 9.48 10.20 -41.13
N ALA A 214 8.94 10.88 -42.14
CA ALA A 214 8.00 11.99 -41.93
C ALA A 214 6.75 11.49 -41.18
N LEU A 215 6.25 10.32 -41.60
CA LEU A 215 5.11 9.65 -41.01
C LEU A 215 5.38 9.21 -39.57
N LEU A 216 6.55 8.62 -39.29
CA LEU A 216 6.98 8.32 -37.93
C LEU A 216 6.97 9.58 -37.04
N GLY A 217 7.52 10.69 -37.54
CA GLY A 217 7.51 11.96 -36.82
C GLY A 217 6.11 12.47 -36.50
N VAL A 218 5.20 12.48 -37.49
CA VAL A 218 3.81 12.92 -37.32
C VAL A 218 3.06 11.99 -36.35
N THR A 219 3.18 10.68 -36.52
CA THR A 219 2.51 9.69 -35.66
C THR A 219 3.02 9.77 -34.22
N CYS A 220 4.33 9.97 -34.00
CA CYS A 220 4.89 10.21 -32.67
C CYS A 220 4.29 11.45 -32.01
N VAL A 221 4.09 12.56 -32.73
CA VAL A 221 3.46 13.77 -32.19
C VAL A 221 1.99 13.50 -31.82
N ILE A 222 1.23 12.85 -32.71
CA ILE A 222 -0.17 12.51 -32.45
C ILE A 222 -0.29 11.61 -31.22
N TYR A 223 0.56 10.60 -31.11
CA TYR A 223 0.52 9.66 -29.99
C TYR A 223 0.98 10.32 -28.69
N ALA A 224 1.97 11.22 -28.72
CA ALA A 224 2.35 12.00 -27.55
C ALA A 224 1.20 12.89 -27.05
N LEU A 225 0.44 13.52 -27.96
CA LEU A 225 -0.76 14.27 -27.61
C LEU A 225 -1.86 13.35 -27.03
N GLY A 226 -2.00 12.13 -27.56
CA GLY A 226 -2.89 11.11 -27.02
C GLY A 226 -2.51 10.71 -25.59
N VAL A 227 -1.23 10.46 -25.32
CA VAL A 227 -0.70 10.16 -23.97
C VAL A 227 -0.93 11.34 -23.02
N TYR A 228 -0.67 12.57 -23.47
CA TYR A 228 -0.93 13.77 -22.69
C TYR A 228 -2.41 13.91 -22.33
N ALA A 229 -3.29 13.80 -23.32
CA ALA A 229 -4.73 13.86 -23.11
C ALA A 229 -5.21 12.75 -22.17
N PHE A 230 -4.64 11.54 -22.32
CA PHE A 230 -4.93 10.42 -21.44
C PHE A 230 -4.59 10.75 -19.98
N ILE A 231 -3.36 11.16 -19.72
CA ILE A 231 -2.90 11.54 -18.37
C ILE A 231 -3.76 12.66 -17.81
N VAL A 232 -4.00 13.73 -18.56
CA VAL A 232 -4.80 14.86 -18.09
C VAL A 232 -6.23 14.45 -17.72
N VAL A 233 -6.87 13.58 -18.51
CA VAL A 233 -8.24 13.14 -18.22
C VAL A 233 -8.29 12.24 -16.98
N VAL A 234 -7.31 11.36 -16.78
CA VAL A 234 -7.24 10.46 -15.62
C VAL A 234 -6.84 11.20 -14.35
N ASP A 235 -5.93 12.18 -14.45
CA ASP A 235 -5.38 12.92 -13.31
C ASP A 235 -6.30 14.05 -12.80
N ARG A 236 -7.12 14.62 -13.70
CA ARG A 236 -7.96 15.79 -13.37
C ARG A 236 -9.02 15.54 -12.30
N PRO A 237 -9.71 14.39 -12.22
CA PRO A 237 -10.61 14.08 -11.11
C PRO A 237 -9.87 14.08 -9.76
N TRP A 238 -8.73 13.39 -9.68
CA TRP A 238 -7.92 13.28 -8.47
C TRP A 238 -7.42 14.64 -7.97
N ARG A 239 -6.84 15.46 -8.87
CA ARG A 239 -6.40 16.81 -8.51
C ARG A 239 -7.53 17.71 -8.00
N ARG A 240 -8.77 17.49 -8.45
CA ARG A 240 -9.92 18.31 -8.07
C ARG A 240 -10.55 17.88 -6.75
N SER A 241 -10.61 16.59 -6.47
CA SER A 241 -11.24 16.06 -5.26
C SER A 241 -10.27 15.92 -4.09
N LEU A 242 -9.05 15.46 -4.37
CA LEU A 242 -8.06 15.10 -3.35
C LEU A 242 -6.88 16.09 -3.29
N GLY A 243 -6.77 17.03 -4.23
CA GLY A 243 -5.65 17.98 -4.30
C GLY A 243 -4.31 17.37 -4.77
N VAL A 244 -4.23 16.04 -4.87
CA VAL A 244 -3.04 15.27 -5.25
C VAL A 244 -3.19 14.61 -6.62
N SER A 245 -2.06 14.24 -7.25
CA SER A 245 -2.05 13.58 -8.56
C SER A 245 -2.12 12.05 -8.42
N VAL A 246 -2.85 11.39 -9.32
CA VAL A 246 -2.87 9.91 -9.40
C VAL A 246 -1.50 9.33 -9.74
N LEU A 247 -0.69 10.08 -10.49
CA LEU A 247 0.68 9.66 -10.83
C LEU A 247 1.58 9.69 -9.58
N ASP A 248 1.33 10.62 -8.66
CA ASP A 248 2.07 10.72 -7.41
C ASP A 248 1.80 9.51 -6.52
N PHE A 249 0.53 9.08 -6.43
CA PHE A 249 0.13 7.85 -5.76
C PHE A 249 0.79 6.61 -6.38
N ILE A 250 0.66 6.42 -7.71
CA ILE A 250 1.24 5.26 -8.41
C ILE A 250 2.76 5.21 -8.21
N ARG A 251 3.45 6.34 -8.30
CA ARG A 251 4.89 6.42 -8.05
C ARG A 251 5.22 6.04 -6.61
N GLY A 252 4.59 6.68 -5.63
CA GLY A 252 4.84 6.43 -4.21
C GLY A 252 4.62 4.97 -3.86
N PHE A 253 3.53 4.39 -4.36
CA PHE A 253 3.18 2.99 -4.15
C PHE A 253 4.21 2.03 -4.78
N ILE A 254 4.64 2.28 -6.02
CA ILE A 254 5.69 1.51 -6.70
C ILE A 254 7.04 1.66 -5.99
N GLY A 255 7.38 2.86 -5.52
CA GLY A 255 8.61 3.14 -4.77
C GLY A 255 8.65 2.39 -3.44
N HIS A 256 7.57 2.47 -2.66
CA HIS A 256 7.47 1.84 -1.36
C HIS A 256 7.58 0.31 -1.45
N LEU A 257 6.77 -0.33 -2.31
CA LEU A 257 6.78 -1.79 -2.43
C LEU A 257 8.06 -2.37 -3.07
N ALA A 258 8.70 -1.64 -3.98
CA ALA A 258 9.89 -2.14 -4.67
C ALA A 258 11.20 -1.85 -3.93
N GLU A 259 11.30 -0.71 -3.25
CA GLU A 259 12.55 -0.14 -2.75
C GLU A 259 12.46 0.31 -1.28
N GLY A 260 11.31 0.12 -0.60
CA GLY A 260 11.10 0.59 0.77
C GLY A 260 11.11 2.11 0.88
N SER A 261 10.79 2.82 -0.22
CA SER A 261 10.87 4.28 -0.23
C SER A 261 9.77 4.92 0.61
N ARG A 262 10.07 6.08 1.21
CA ARG A 262 9.10 6.93 1.93
C ARG A 262 8.24 7.82 1.03
N GLU A 263 8.35 7.68 -0.30
CA GLU A 263 7.59 8.50 -1.27
C GLU A 263 6.06 8.34 -1.15
N LEU A 264 5.59 7.20 -0.63
CA LEU A 264 4.17 6.97 -0.37
C LEU A 264 3.69 7.71 0.88
N GLU A 265 4.53 7.82 1.91
CA GLU A 265 4.23 8.61 3.11
C GLU A 265 4.14 10.10 2.76
N GLU A 266 5.03 10.62 1.91
CA GLU A 266 4.94 12.01 1.41
C GLU A 266 3.62 12.28 0.65
N PHE A 267 3.09 11.28 -0.04
CA PHE A 267 1.79 11.37 -0.69
C PHE A 267 0.65 11.43 0.33
N PHE A 268 0.68 10.55 1.35
CA PHE A 268 -0.34 10.56 2.41
C PHE A 268 -0.27 11.81 3.28
N GLU A 269 0.92 12.35 3.55
CA GLU A 269 1.11 13.62 4.26
C GLU A 269 0.49 14.79 3.51
N GLN A 270 0.59 14.84 2.18
CA GLN A 270 -0.07 15.87 1.36
C GLN A 270 -1.59 15.74 1.32
N LEU A 271 -2.09 14.53 1.55
CA LEU A 271 -3.52 14.24 1.59
C LEU A 271 -4.12 14.48 2.98
N GLY A 272 -3.31 14.23 4.01
CA GLY A 272 -3.73 14.22 5.40
C GLY A 272 -4.14 15.59 5.93
N GLU A 273 -4.77 15.55 7.10
CA GLU A 273 -5.28 16.71 7.81
C GLU A 273 -4.68 16.73 9.22
N GLU A 274 -4.32 17.92 9.71
CA GLU A 274 -3.86 18.11 11.08
C GLU A 274 -5.02 17.84 12.05
N ALA A 275 -4.77 16.98 13.04
CA ALA A 275 -5.70 16.63 14.10
C ALA A 275 -5.04 16.71 15.47
N ILE A 276 -5.82 17.11 16.46
CA ILE A 276 -5.41 17.07 17.87
C ILE A 276 -5.98 15.80 18.47
N VAL A 277 -5.10 14.92 18.94
CA VAL A 277 -5.46 13.63 19.52
C VAL A 277 -5.00 13.57 20.98
N PRO A 278 -5.89 13.21 21.92
CA PRO A 278 -5.48 12.94 23.29
C PRO A 278 -4.71 11.61 23.35
N VAL A 279 -3.65 11.62 24.16
CA VAL A 279 -2.84 10.45 24.49
C VAL A 279 -2.97 10.23 25.99
N THR A 280 -3.73 9.20 26.37
CA THR A 280 -3.98 8.86 27.77
C THR A 280 -3.00 7.80 28.22
N VAL A 281 -2.33 8.05 29.35
CA VAL A 281 -1.38 7.10 29.95
C VAL A 281 -1.83 6.79 31.36
N LEU A 282 -1.98 5.50 31.67
CA LEU A 282 -2.17 4.97 33.01
C LEU A 282 -0.94 4.14 33.37
N SER A 283 -0.26 4.47 34.46
CA SER A 283 0.91 3.74 34.91
C SER A 283 0.69 3.14 36.28
N PHE A 284 1.25 1.96 36.49
CA PHE A 284 1.30 1.23 37.75
C PHE A 284 2.75 1.08 38.17
N ARG A 285 3.08 1.49 39.38
CA ARG A 285 4.43 1.36 39.93
C ARG A 285 4.44 0.58 41.23
N SER A 286 5.42 -0.30 41.37
CA SER A 286 5.74 -0.95 42.63
C SER A 286 6.95 -0.26 43.28
N SER A 287 7.39 -0.79 44.41
CA SER A 287 8.64 -0.33 45.05
C SER A 287 9.89 -0.54 44.20
N ALA A 288 9.84 -1.41 43.18
CA ALA A 288 10.94 -1.73 42.29
C ALA A 288 11.04 -0.81 41.05
N GLY A 289 9.96 -0.08 40.71
CA GLY A 289 9.87 0.72 39.51
C GLY A 289 8.48 0.62 38.86
N GLU A 290 8.38 1.04 37.61
CA GLU A 290 7.16 0.82 36.82
C GLU A 290 6.93 -0.67 36.59
N LYS A 291 5.73 -1.15 36.93
CA LYS A 291 5.32 -2.55 36.75
C LYS A 291 4.54 -2.72 35.45
N ALA A 292 3.62 -1.81 35.15
CA ALA A 292 2.82 -1.85 33.94
C ALA A 292 2.44 -0.44 33.48
N ARG A 293 2.24 -0.26 32.18
CA ARG A 293 1.79 1.00 31.59
C ARG A 293 0.73 0.73 30.53
N PHE A 294 -0.43 1.36 30.64
CA PHE A 294 -1.45 1.39 29.58
C PHE A 294 -1.32 2.70 28.82
N ILE A 295 -1.18 2.63 27.50
CA ILE A 295 -1.01 3.81 26.63
C ILE A 295 -2.09 3.76 25.57
N LEU A 296 -2.95 4.77 25.53
CA LEU A 296 -4.05 4.85 24.59
C LEU A 296 -4.03 6.20 23.86
N PRO A 297 -3.32 6.30 22.72
CA PRO A 297 -3.51 7.43 21.83
C PRO A 297 -4.82 7.25 21.04
N MET A 298 -5.62 8.30 20.92
CA MET A 298 -6.83 8.27 20.10
C MET A 298 -6.50 8.42 18.60
N ILE A 299 -5.72 7.48 18.08
CA ILE A 299 -5.34 7.29 16.68
C ILE A 299 -5.60 5.85 16.27
N HIS A 300 -5.68 5.61 14.96
CA HIS A 300 -5.73 4.28 14.40
C HIS A 300 -4.34 3.89 13.85
N PRO A 301 -3.83 2.68 14.09
CA PRO A 301 -2.56 2.23 13.53
C PRO A 301 -2.59 2.28 12.00
N GLY A 302 -1.50 2.78 11.39
CA GLY A 302 -1.46 3.26 10.00
C GLY A 302 -2.01 2.33 8.90
N PRO A 303 -2.19 2.85 7.68
CA PRO A 303 -3.13 2.31 6.71
C PRO A 303 -2.86 0.87 6.26
N MET A 304 -1.60 0.42 6.21
CA MET A 304 -1.23 -0.95 5.83
C MET A 304 0.17 -1.34 6.33
N GLY A 305 0.31 -2.53 6.94
CA GLY A 305 1.61 -3.09 7.34
C GLY A 305 2.37 -2.18 8.31
N GLU A 306 3.61 -1.83 7.98
CA GLU A 306 4.44 -0.89 8.78
C GLU A 306 4.22 0.59 8.41
N ILE A 307 3.45 0.89 7.36
CA ILE A 307 3.24 2.27 6.88
C ILE A 307 2.41 3.05 7.91
N GLY A 308 2.81 4.29 8.19
CA GLY A 308 2.02 5.19 9.03
C GLY A 308 1.88 4.70 10.47
N GLY A 309 2.85 3.96 10.99
CA GLY A 309 2.83 3.53 12.39
C GLY A 309 1.99 2.28 12.68
N GLY A 310 1.77 1.38 11.71
CA GLY A 310 1.11 0.10 11.98
C GLY A 310 1.82 -0.79 13.02
N ASN A 311 3.10 -0.52 13.31
CA ASN A 311 3.86 -1.12 14.42
C ASN A 311 3.85 -0.27 15.71
N PHE A 312 2.91 0.66 15.86
CA PHE A 312 2.80 1.54 17.03
C PHE A 312 2.84 0.78 18.37
N PRO A 313 2.09 -0.33 18.56
CA PRO A 313 2.15 -1.12 19.80
C PRO A 313 3.58 -1.50 20.20
N GLU A 314 4.40 -1.98 19.24
CA GLU A 314 5.78 -2.39 19.48
C GLU A 314 6.69 -1.20 19.87
N ARG A 315 6.48 -0.06 19.22
CA ARG A 315 7.23 1.17 19.54
C ARG A 315 6.89 1.71 20.93
N VAL A 316 5.65 1.57 21.38
CA VAL A 316 5.25 1.89 22.77
C VAL A 316 5.87 0.92 23.76
N ALA A 317 5.82 -0.38 23.48
CA ALA A 317 6.34 -1.40 24.38
C ALA A 317 7.84 -1.27 24.60
N SER A 318 8.61 -0.98 23.55
CA SER A 318 10.06 -0.75 23.64
C SER A 318 10.45 0.54 24.37
N ARG A 319 9.53 1.49 24.54
CA ARG A 319 9.75 2.79 25.22
C ARG A 319 9.27 2.80 26.67
N SER A 320 8.53 1.78 27.11
CA SER A 320 8.03 1.65 28.48
C SER A 320 9.01 0.86 29.35
N ASP A 321 9.15 1.23 30.63
CA ASP A 321 10.04 0.51 31.56
C ASP A 321 9.34 -0.75 32.10
N GLY A 322 8.04 -0.65 32.40
CA GLY A 322 7.19 -1.78 32.76
C GLY A 322 6.55 -2.48 31.57
N LEU A 323 5.74 -3.51 31.84
CA LEU A 323 5.01 -4.20 30.77
C LEU A 323 3.94 -3.26 30.17
N ALA A 324 4.08 -2.95 28.89
CA ALA A 324 3.17 -2.05 28.20
C ALA A 324 1.88 -2.73 27.73
N PHE A 325 0.77 -2.00 27.77
CA PHE A 325 -0.54 -2.39 27.26
C PHE A 325 -1.04 -1.27 26.33
N PRO A 326 -0.85 -1.39 25.01
CA PRO A 326 -1.38 -0.46 24.03
C PRO A 326 -2.67 -0.99 23.36
N PRO A 327 -3.82 -1.02 24.04
CA PRO A 327 -5.06 -1.51 23.43
C PRO A 327 -5.59 -0.56 22.36
N HIS A 328 -6.55 -1.06 21.56
CA HIS A 328 -7.20 -0.26 20.52
C HIS A 328 -8.02 0.90 21.10
N ALA A 329 -7.93 2.07 20.45
CA ALA A 329 -8.68 3.25 20.82
C ALA A 329 -10.00 3.33 20.05
N THR A 330 -10.94 4.14 20.55
CA THR A 330 -12.14 4.49 19.79
C THR A 330 -11.80 5.51 18.69
N ALA A 331 -11.00 5.11 17.71
CA ALA A 331 -10.63 5.89 16.55
C ALA A 331 -10.63 4.94 15.34
N GLY A 332 -11.28 5.30 14.24
CA GLY A 332 -11.27 4.49 13.02
C GLY A 332 -10.24 4.97 12.01
N HIS A 333 -10.29 4.38 10.81
CA HIS A 333 -9.34 4.61 9.72
C HIS A 333 -9.12 6.08 9.29
N ASP A 334 -10.03 7.00 9.57
CA ASP A 334 -9.84 8.43 9.29
C ASP A 334 -8.76 9.06 10.18
N PHE A 335 -8.46 8.44 11.32
CA PHE A 335 -7.40 8.81 12.25
C PHE A 335 -6.14 7.95 12.09
N ASN A 336 -5.99 7.28 10.94
CA ASN A 336 -4.74 6.64 10.54
C ASN A 336 -3.62 7.68 10.49
N LEU A 337 -2.52 7.41 11.17
CA LEU A 337 -1.31 8.22 11.00
C LEU A 337 -0.75 8.06 9.58
N VAL A 338 -0.32 9.17 8.97
CA VAL A 338 0.13 9.18 7.57
C VAL A 338 1.62 8.88 7.39
N THR A 339 2.43 9.10 8.43
CA THR A 339 3.89 8.87 8.39
C THR A 339 4.40 8.20 9.67
N GLU A 340 5.55 7.55 9.56
CA GLU A 340 6.27 6.98 10.73
C GLU A 340 6.67 8.08 11.74
N ARG A 341 6.88 9.31 11.28
CA ARG A 341 7.33 10.44 12.13
C ARG A 341 6.25 10.89 13.10
N GLU A 342 4.98 10.78 12.71
CA GLU A 342 3.87 11.14 13.61
C GLU A 342 3.80 10.23 14.83
N VAL A 343 4.28 8.99 14.71
CA VAL A 343 4.41 8.10 15.86
C VAL A 343 5.37 8.67 16.90
N ASP A 344 6.45 9.33 16.49
CA ASP A 344 7.39 9.96 17.43
C ASP A 344 6.69 11.06 18.24
N THR A 345 5.87 11.89 17.59
CA THR A 345 5.06 12.93 18.24
C THR A 345 4.10 12.34 19.28
N ILE A 346 3.42 11.23 18.95
CA ILE A 346 2.54 10.52 19.89
C ILE A 346 3.31 9.98 21.08
N LEU A 347 4.47 9.36 20.84
CA LEU A 347 5.30 8.79 21.90
C LEU A 347 5.89 9.89 22.81
N GLU A 348 6.24 11.05 22.26
CA GLU A 348 6.65 12.22 23.05
C GLU A 348 5.51 12.74 23.94
N ALA A 349 4.27 12.77 23.42
CA ALA A 349 3.09 13.11 24.23
C ALA A 349 2.81 12.05 25.31
N ALA A 350 3.00 10.76 25.02
CA ALA A 350 2.88 9.69 26.00
C ALA A 350 3.90 9.84 27.14
N ASP A 351 5.17 10.16 26.81
CA ASP A 351 6.20 10.42 27.82
C ASP A 351 5.86 11.65 28.66
N ALA A 352 5.40 12.74 28.03
CA ALA A 352 4.99 13.95 28.72
C ALA A 352 3.79 13.72 29.65
N ALA A 353 2.82 12.90 29.23
CA ALA A 353 1.73 12.46 30.11
C ALA A 353 2.27 11.63 31.28
N HIS A 354 3.14 10.65 31.01
CA HIS A 354 3.73 9.78 32.03
C HIS A 354 4.48 10.56 33.12
N GLU A 355 5.24 11.59 32.75
CA GLU A 355 5.97 12.46 33.68
C GLU A 355 5.05 13.28 34.62
N GLN A 356 3.80 13.49 34.23
CA GLN A 356 2.81 14.30 34.97
C GLN A 356 1.91 13.46 35.88
N ILE A 357 2.05 12.14 35.89
CA ILE A 357 1.16 11.26 36.65
C ILE A 357 1.28 11.49 38.17
N GLU A 358 0.14 11.73 38.81
CA GLU A 358 -0.02 11.68 40.25
C GLU A 358 -0.47 10.27 40.68
N TYR A 359 0.32 9.63 41.55
CA TYR A 359 0.10 8.24 41.94
C TYR A 359 -0.65 8.13 43.27
N GLY A 360 -1.60 7.18 43.34
CA GLY A 360 -2.31 6.78 44.55
C GLY A 360 -2.33 5.26 44.75
N SER A 361 -2.46 4.82 46.00
CA SER A 361 -2.47 3.40 46.37
C SER A 361 -3.86 2.76 46.42
N GLU A 362 -4.92 3.54 46.17
CA GLU A 362 -6.30 3.06 46.22
C GLU A 362 -6.93 3.04 44.83
N ALA A 363 -7.75 2.03 44.60
CA ALA A 363 -8.58 1.87 43.40
C ALA A 363 -10.00 1.46 43.79
N THR A 364 -10.92 1.48 42.84
CA THR A 364 -12.25 0.89 43.02
C THR A 364 -12.25 -0.60 42.66
N GLN A 365 -13.22 -1.34 43.19
CA GLN A 365 -13.67 -2.56 42.52
C GLN A 365 -14.10 -2.21 41.09
N SER A 366 -13.85 -3.12 40.18
CA SER A 366 -14.35 -3.02 38.82
C SER A 366 -15.87 -3.23 38.76
N ILE A 367 -16.49 -2.57 37.79
CA ILE A 367 -17.92 -2.63 37.50
C ILE A 367 -18.15 -3.17 36.10
N GLN A 368 -19.35 -3.72 35.87
CA GLN A 368 -19.84 -4.06 34.54
C GLN A 368 -21.18 -3.38 34.33
N VAL A 369 -21.31 -2.63 33.25
CA VAL A 369 -22.55 -1.96 32.85
C VAL A 369 -22.90 -2.32 31.41
N GLN A 370 -24.18 -2.18 31.07
CA GLN A 370 -24.68 -2.46 29.74
C GLN A 370 -25.77 -1.45 29.38
N SER A 371 -25.73 -0.95 28.15
CA SER A 371 -26.83 -0.23 27.52
C SER A 371 -26.98 -0.74 26.10
N GLY A 372 -28.16 -1.31 25.80
CA GLY A 372 -28.41 -1.94 24.51
C GLY A 372 -27.37 -3.02 24.18
N GLU A 373 -26.64 -2.83 23.07
CA GLU A 373 -25.59 -3.75 22.63
C GLU A 373 -24.21 -3.47 23.25
N ALA A 374 -23.98 -2.25 23.76
CA ALA A 374 -22.71 -1.88 24.35
C ALA A 374 -22.60 -2.40 25.79
N LYS A 375 -21.54 -3.16 26.07
CA LYS A 375 -21.12 -3.56 27.42
C LYS A 375 -19.83 -2.82 27.76
N MET A 376 -19.65 -2.54 29.04
CA MET A 376 -18.46 -1.82 29.50
C MET A 376 -17.99 -2.35 30.84
N LEU A 377 -16.72 -2.74 30.92
CA LEU A 377 -16.00 -2.96 32.16
C LEU A 377 -15.36 -1.63 32.56
N GLY A 378 -15.57 -1.18 33.80
CA GLY A 378 -14.93 0.03 34.31
C GLY A 378 -14.16 -0.22 35.61
N GLN A 379 -13.05 0.49 35.82
CA GLN A 379 -12.32 0.50 37.09
C GLN A 379 -11.70 1.87 37.34
N GLY A 380 -11.86 2.40 38.55
CA GLY A 380 -11.33 3.70 38.96
C GLY A 380 -9.98 3.59 39.66
N PHE A 381 -9.08 4.53 39.35
CA PHE A 381 -7.76 4.67 39.95
C PHE A 381 -7.61 6.13 40.40
N GLY A 382 -7.66 6.39 41.71
CA GLY A 382 -7.79 7.76 42.21
C GLY A 382 -9.11 8.41 41.76
N ASP A 383 -9.01 9.53 41.04
CA ASP A 383 -10.14 10.27 40.46
C ASP A 383 -10.30 9.99 38.95
N ASP A 384 -9.48 9.11 38.39
CA ASP A 384 -9.49 8.70 36.99
C ASP A 384 -10.12 7.30 36.80
N ALA A 385 -10.42 6.93 35.55
CA ALA A 385 -10.98 5.60 35.27
C ALA A 385 -10.54 5.01 33.93
N VAL A 386 -10.38 3.69 33.90
CA VAL A 386 -10.36 2.89 32.68
C VAL A 386 -11.76 2.40 32.39
N LEU A 387 -12.19 2.50 31.14
CA LEU A 387 -13.43 1.93 30.63
C LEU A 387 -13.10 1.08 29.40
N VAL A 388 -13.40 -0.21 29.43
CA VAL A 388 -13.21 -1.13 28.31
C VAL A 388 -14.57 -1.46 27.72
N SER A 389 -14.79 -1.04 26.48
CA SER A 389 -16.06 -1.21 25.77
C SER A 389 -16.02 -2.42 24.83
N THR A 390 -17.11 -3.17 24.78
CA THR A 390 -17.27 -4.30 23.85
C THR A 390 -18.72 -4.42 23.39
N TYR A 391 -18.90 -4.89 22.16
CA TYR A 391 -20.20 -5.26 21.59
C TYR A 391 -20.40 -6.77 21.50
N ALA A 392 -19.39 -7.57 21.88
CA ALA A 392 -19.46 -9.03 21.87
C ALA A 392 -20.67 -9.54 22.67
N PRO A 393 -21.42 -10.55 22.19
CA PRO A 393 -21.12 -11.39 21.02
C PRO A 393 -21.52 -10.80 19.66
N ASN A 394 -22.08 -9.58 19.63
CA ASN A 394 -22.38 -8.93 18.35
C ASN A 394 -21.10 -8.45 17.68
N PHE A 395 -21.15 -8.28 16.37
CA PHE A 395 -20.00 -7.88 15.58
C PHE A 395 -19.87 -6.35 15.59
N ALA A 396 -18.68 -5.86 15.88
CA ALA A 396 -18.29 -4.47 15.74
C ALA A 396 -16.89 -4.40 15.11
N ASP A 397 -16.65 -3.32 14.39
CA ASP A 397 -15.34 -2.95 13.86
C ASP A 397 -14.94 -1.66 14.58
N ASP A 398 -14.45 -0.64 13.88
CA ASP A 398 -14.04 0.60 14.50
C ASP A 398 -15.19 1.41 15.12
N VAL A 399 -14.86 2.06 16.23
CA VAL A 399 -15.64 3.16 16.80
C VAL A 399 -15.06 4.49 16.33
N GLU A 400 -15.90 5.34 15.75
CA GLU A 400 -15.44 6.67 15.30
C GLU A 400 -14.96 7.54 16.48
N TYR A 401 -13.90 8.30 16.23
CA TYR A 401 -13.26 9.23 17.18
C TYR A 401 -14.26 10.11 17.95
N ALA A 402 -15.25 10.68 17.24
CA ALA A 402 -16.24 11.55 17.84
C ALA A 402 -17.18 10.83 18.82
N VAL A 403 -17.48 9.54 18.58
CA VAL A 403 -18.29 8.71 19.48
C VAL A 403 -17.50 8.43 20.76
N GLY A 404 -16.24 8.01 20.60
CA GLY A 404 -15.32 7.79 21.71
C GLY A 404 -15.15 8.99 22.63
N LEU A 405 -14.86 10.17 22.06
CA LEU A 405 -14.73 11.41 22.81
C LEU A 405 -16.02 11.79 23.53
N SER A 406 -17.18 11.56 22.91
CA SER A 406 -18.49 11.81 23.51
C SER A 406 -18.77 10.87 24.68
N ALA A 407 -18.44 9.57 24.54
CA ALA A 407 -18.61 8.58 25.59
C ALA A 407 -17.69 8.85 26.79
N ALA A 408 -16.41 9.15 26.53
CA ALA A 408 -15.47 9.53 27.58
C ALA A 408 -15.93 10.81 28.31
N THR A 409 -16.46 11.79 27.58
CA THR A 409 -17.02 13.02 28.17
C THR A 409 -18.25 12.74 29.04
N GLU A 410 -19.14 11.85 28.59
CA GLU A 410 -20.33 11.46 29.35
C GLU A 410 -19.96 10.79 30.67
N ALA A 411 -18.99 9.87 30.68
CA ALA A 411 -18.51 9.24 31.92
C ALA A 411 -17.96 10.27 32.93
N ARG A 412 -17.28 11.31 32.45
CA ARG A 412 -16.72 12.38 33.28
C ARG A 412 -17.77 13.26 33.95
N THR A 413 -19.01 13.29 33.45
CA THR A 413 -20.09 14.07 34.07
C THR A 413 -20.42 13.60 35.49
N ALA A 414 -20.07 12.36 35.84
CA ALA A 414 -20.23 11.79 37.17
C ALA A 414 -19.12 12.18 38.16
N GLY A 415 -18.10 12.94 37.74
CA GLY A 415 -17.00 13.38 38.60
C GLY A 415 -15.68 12.63 38.42
N ILE A 416 -15.53 11.87 37.33
CA ILE A 416 -14.24 11.30 36.90
C ILE A 416 -13.43 12.38 36.18
N GLU A 417 -12.14 12.52 36.50
CA GLU A 417 -11.27 13.55 35.93
C GLU A 417 -10.79 13.18 34.53
N ASN A 418 -10.10 12.04 34.38
CA ASN A 418 -9.65 11.49 33.10
C ASN A 418 -10.21 10.09 32.85
N VAL A 419 -10.42 9.76 31.58
CA VAL A 419 -10.95 8.46 31.14
C VAL A 419 -10.05 7.87 30.07
N LEU A 420 -9.55 6.66 30.32
CA LEU A 420 -8.93 5.80 29.30
C LEU A 420 -10.03 4.89 28.74
N LEU A 421 -10.61 5.27 27.61
CA LEU A 421 -11.72 4.56 26.96
C LEU A 421 -11.20 3.61 25.87
N VAL A 422 -11.09 2.34 26.20
CA VAL A 422 -10.66 1.27 25.29
C VAL A 422 -11.83 0.79 24.44
N ASP A 423 -11.60 0.67 23.14
CA ASP A 423 -12.38 -0.24 22.30
C ASP A 423 -11.73 -1.63 22.39
N ALA A 424 -12.46 -2.61 22.91
CA ALA A 424 -11.88 -3.93 23.07
C ALA A 424 -11.59 -4.62 21.73
N HIS A 425 -12.30 -4.22 20.65
CA HIS A 425 -12.03 -4.67 19.29
C HIS A 425 -11.94 -6.21 19.17
N ASN A 426 -12.91 -6.91 19.77
CA ASN A 426 -12.79 -8.32 20.17
C ASN A 426 -13.92 -9.23 19.66
N SER A 427 -14.60 -8.85 18.58
CA SER A 427 -15.64 -9.65 17.93
C SER A 427 -16.04 -9.03 16.59
N ASN A 428 -15.53 -9.58 15.49
CA ASN A 428 -15.81 -9.10 14.14
C ASN A 428 -16.01 -10.27 13.17
N ASN A 429 -16.92 -10.15 12.21
CA ASN A 429 -17.22 -11.21 11.24
C ASN A 429 -16.64 -10.92 9.84
N GLY A 430 -15.55 -10.17 9.77
CA GLY A 430 -14.88 -9.79 8.54
C GLY A 430 -15.74 -8.86 7.69
N LEU A 431 -15.71 -9.10 6.37
CA LEU A 431 -16.46 -8.31 5.38
C LEU A 431 -17.84 -8.90 5.05
N ASP A 432 -18.33 -9.81 5.88
CA ASP A 432 -19.59 -10.50 5.66
C ASP A 432 -20.80 -9.69 6.14
N GLY A 433 -21.78 -9.50 5.24
CA GLY A 433 -23.05 -8.87 5.57
C GLY A 433 -23.16 -7.39 5.17
N PRO A 434 -24.35 -6.78 5.33
CA PRO A 434 -24.62 -5.41 4.91
C PRO A 434 -24.15 -4.35 5.92
N ASP A 435 -23.87 -4.76 7.16
CA ASP A 435 -23.39 -3.91 8.25
C ASP A 435 -21.97 -4.36 8.60
N LEU A 436 -20.99 -3.51 8.32
CA LEU A 436 -19.58 -3.78 8.58
C LEU A 436 -19.21 -3.57 10.05
N GLY A 437 -20.17 -3.23 10.91
CA GLY A 437 -19.95 -3.09 12.34
C GLY A 437 -19.35 -1.75 12.78
N HIS A 438 -19.14 -0.81 11.86
CA HIS A 438 -18.65 0.55 12.17
C HIS A 438 -19.63 1.34 13.03
N ILE A 439 -19.12 1.98 14.07
CA ILE A 439 -19.93 2.71 15.04
C ILE A 439 -19.75 4.21 14.83
N THR A 440 -20.71 4.77 14.09
CA THR A 440 -20.68 6.16 13.63
C THR A 440 -21.60 7.06 14.47
N PRO A 441 -21.35 8.39 14.54
CA PRO A 441 -22.22 9.34 15.22
C PRO A 441 -23.67 9.26 14.74
N GLY A 442 -24.60 9.16 15.69
CA GLY A 442 -26.03 9.07 15.41
C GLY A 442 -26.54 7.66 15.16
N SER A 443 -25.66 6.66 15.09
CA SER A 443 -26.05 5.25 15.11
C SER A 443 -26.62 4.86 16.47
N LYS A 444 -27.52 3.87 16.51
CA LYS A 444 -28.03 3.31 17.78
C LYS A 444 -26.88 2.84 18.68
N ARG A 445 -25.90 2.13 18.12
CA ARG A 445 -24.73 1.63 18.83
C ARG A 445 -23.89 2.76 19.45
N SER A 446 -23.78 3.92 18.79
CA SER A 446 -23.10 5.09 19.38
C SER A 446 -23.80 5.60 20.63
N PHE A 447 -25.14 5.69 20.63
CA PHE A 447 -25.91 6.09 21.82
C PHE A 447 -25.85 5.04 22.93
N ASP A 448 -25.85 3.76 22.56
CA ASP A 448 -25.67 2.65 23.49
C ASP A 448 -24.33 2.79 24.24
N MET A 449 -23.21 3.03 23.54
CA MET A 449 -21.89 3.24 24.17
C MET A 449 -21.85 4.49 25.05
N ILE A 450 -22.32 5.64 24.56
CA ILE A 450 -22.34 6.89 25.33
C ILE A 450 -23.11 6.69 26.63
N THR A 451 -24.28 6.05 26.56
CA THR A 451 -25.10 5.76 27.74
C THR A 451 -24.39 4.78 28.68
N ALA A 452 -23.76 3.73 28.16
CA ALA A 452 -22.99 2.78 28.98
C ALA A 452 -21.82 3.47 29.70
N ALA A 453 -21.12 4.41 29.04
CA ALA A 453 -20.05 5.18 29.65
C ALA A 453 -20.54 6.07 30.80
N GLY A 454 -21.68 6.77 30.61
CA GLY A 454 -22.32 7.55 31.68
C GLY A 454 -22.70 6.69 32.89
N LEU A 455 -23.36 5.56 32.65
CA LEU A 455 -23.70 4.58 33.70
C LEU A 455 -22.45 4.04 34.42
N GLY A 456 -21.36 3.81 33.66
CA GLY A 456 -20.08 3.38 34.21
C GLY A 456 -19.48 4.44 35.13
N GLY A 457 -19.51 5.71 34.71
CA GLY A 457 -19.06 6.83 35.52
C GLY A 457 -19.82 6.96 36.84
N GLU A 458 -21.15 6.90 36.79
CA GLU A 458 -21.99 6.92 37.99
C GLU A 458 -21.70 5.73 38.91
N ALA A 459 -21.61 4.51 38.36
CA ALA A 459 -21.36 3.31 39.13
C ALA A 459 -20.01 3.36 39.86
N LEU A 460 -18.94 3.78 39.18
CA LEU A 460 -17.58 3.88 39.74
C LEU A 460 -17.49 4.83 40.93
N THR A 461 -18.23 5.94 40.91
CA THR A 461 -18.23 6.90 42.04
C THR A 461 -18.79 6.31 43.33
N SER A 462 -19.61 5.27 43.21
CA SER A 462 -20.24 4.56 44.34
C SER A 462 -19.62 3.20 44.65
N ALA A 463 -18.66 2.75 43.84
CA ALA A 463 -18.01 1.45 43.99
C ALA A 463 -17.12 1.41 45.24
N SER A 464 -17.01 0.21 45.84
CA SER A 464 -16.11 0.00 46.98
C SER A 464 -14.67 0.33 46.58
N ARG A 465 -13.95 1.04 47.43
CA ARG A 465 -12.52 1.36 47.27
C ARG A 465 -11.67 0.57 48.24
N GLY A 466 -10.42 0.31 47.87
CA GLY A 466 -9.45 -0.34 48.74
C GLY A 466 -8.03 -0.27 48.18
N ASP A 467 -7.09 -0.83 48.94
CA ASP A 467 -5.69 -0.94 48.53
C ASP A 467 -5.56 -1.70 47.20
N LEU A 468 -4.75 -1.16 46.30
CA LEU A 468 -4.49 -1.71 44.97
C LEU A 468 -3.28 -2.65 45.01
N SER A 469 -3.47 -3.87 44.49
CA SER A 469 -2.37 -4.76 44.12
C SER A 469 -2.51 -5.17 42.66
N MET A 470 -1.38 -5.43 42.00
CA MET A 470 -1.34 -5.81 40.60
C MET A 470 -0.30 -6.89 40.36
N GLY A 471 -0.59 -7.79 39.43
CA GLY A 471 0.37 -8.74 38.84
C GLY A 471 0.27 -8.75 37.32
N VAL A 472 1.36 -9.07 36.64
CA VAL A 472 1.42 -9.11 35.18
C VAL A 472 2.11 -10.37 34.65
N ALA A 473 1.75 -10.79 33.45
CA ALA A 473 2.42 -11.86 32.71
C ALA A 473 2.39 -11.59 31.21
N TRP A 474 3.34 -12.18 30.49
CA TRP A 474 3.52 -11.95 29.05
C TRP A 474 4.17 -13.16 28.38
N ASP A 475 3.66 -13.51 27.22
CA ASP A 475 4.30 -14.42 26.26
C ASP A 475 4.37 -13.74 24.88
N GLU A 476 5.55 -13.73 24.25
CA GLU A 476 5.73 -13.25 22.85
C GLU A 476 5.02 -14.16 21.84
N THR A 477 4.72 -15.40 22.24
CA THR A 477 4.18 -16.50 21.46
C THR A 477 5.12 -16.99 20.36
N GLU A 478 4.91 -18.22 19.89
CA GLU A 478 5.63 -18.77 18.73
C GLU A 478 4.92 -18.45 17.39
N TRP A 479 3.73 -17.87 17.45
CA TRP A 479 2.90 -17.56 16.28
C TRP A 479 3.43 -16.35 15.51
N VAL A 480 3.23 -16.36 14.19
CA VAL A 480 3.71 -15.28 13.32
C VAL A 480 2.57 -14.37 12.85
N PRO A 481 2.86 -13.16 12.33
CA PRO A 481 1.82 -12.24 11.87
C PRO A 481 0.82 -12.81 10.87
N ARG A 482 1.26 -13.77 10.04
CA ARG A 482 0.38 -14.46 9.07
C ARG A 482 -0.65 -15.40 9.71
N GLU A 483 -0.46 -15.74 10.99
CA GLU A 483 -1.36 -16.58 11.77
C GLU A 483 -2.30 -15.72 12.65
N GLY A 484 -2.16 -14.39 12.62
CA GLY A 484 -3.07 -13.44 13.29
C GLY A 484 -2.52 -12.86 14.59
N ILE A 485 -1.27 -13.13 14.95
CA ILE A 485 -0.62 -12.63 16.17
C ILE A 485 0.62 -11.81 15.83
N GLY A 486 0.70 -10.60 16.39
CA GLY A 486 1.79 -9.64 16.26
C GLY A 486 2.93 -9.89 17.25
N PRO A 487 4.02 -9.11 17.16
CA PRO A 487 5.26 -9.33 17.91
C PRO A 487 5.12 -9.17 19.43
N LEU A 488 4.06 -8.53 19.93
CA LEU A 488 3.86 -8.41 21.38
C LEU A 488 3.13 -9.59 22.01
N GLY A 489 2.64 -10.54 21.20
CA GLY A 489 2.01 -11.77 21.68
C GLY A 489 0.80 -11.52 22.59
N ILE A 490 0.75 -12.21 23.74
CA ILE A 490 -0.36 -12.13 24.71
C ILE A 490 0.14 -11.56 26.03
N ARG A 491 -0.56 -10.55 26.55
CA ARG A 491 -0.26 -9.86 27.80
C ARG A 491 -1.44 -9.93 28.74
N VAL A 492 -1.18 -10.23 30.01
CA VAL A 492 -2.22 -10.29 31.04
C VAL A 492 -1.84 -9.38 32.20
N ALA A 493 -2.79 -8.56 32.63
CA ALA A 493 -2.72 -7.78 33.85
C ALA A 493 -3.86 -8.20 34.78
N VAL A 494 -3.56 -8.40 36.06
CA VAL A 494 -4.57 -8.69 37.09
C VAL A 494 -4.47 -7.64 38.19
N THR A 495 -5.61 -7.07 38.60
CA THR A 495 -5.70 -6.19 39.77
C THR A 495 -6.51 -6.85 40.87
N GLU A 496 -6.10 -6.67 42.11
CA GLU A 496 -6.88 -7.04 43.30
C GLU A 496 -7.25 -5.79 44.10
N VAL A 497 -8.56 -5.58 44.30
CA VAL A 497 -9.10 -4.44 45.05
C VAL A 497 -10.28 -4.88 45.89
N ALA A 498 -10.23 -4.63 47.20
CA ALA A 498 -11.30 -4.95 48.14
C ALA A 498 -11.83 -6.41 48.01
N GLY A 499 -10.93 -7.36 47.73
CA GLY A 499 -11.24 -8.79 47.57
C GLY A 499 -11.89 -9.17 46.24
N GLN A 500 -11.92 -8.27 45.25
CA GLN A 500 -12.26 -8.59 43.87
C GLN A 500 -10.99 -8.66 43.01
N THR A 501 -10.89 -9.70 42.20
CA THR A 501 -9.84 -9.90 41.20
C THR A 501 -10.37 -9.57 39.80
N THR A 502 -9.71 -8.65 39.11
CA THR A 502 -10.07 -8.22 37.75
C THR A 502 -8.92 -8.51 36.78
N ALA A 503 -9.18 -9.24 35.70
CA ALA A 503 -8.20 -9.59 34.68
C ALA A 503 -8.42 -8.82 33.36
N TYR A 504 -7.33 -8.27 32.82
CA TYR A 504 -7.28 -7.62 31.52
C TYR A 504 -6.33 -8.41 30.62
N VAL A 505 -6.88 -8.98 29.53
CA VAL A 505 -6.11 -9.74 28.55
C VAL A 505 -5.97 -8.89 27.29
N LEU A 506 -4.74 -8.62 26.87
CA LEU A 506 -4.44 -7.93 25.62
C LEU A 506 -3.72 -8.89 24.67
N ILE A 507 -4.30 -9.09 23.49
CA ILE A 507 -3.70 -9.89 22.42
C ILE A 507 -3.24 -8.95 21.33
N ASP A 508 -1.97 -9.03 20.95
CA ASP A 508 -1.43 -8.27 19.84
C ASP A 508 -1.90 -8.89 18.53
N GLY A 509 -2.94 -8.32 17.95
CA GLY A 509 -3.60 -8.80 16.75
C GLY A 509 -4.56 -7.73 16.23
N ASN A 510 -5.25 -8.03 15.13
CA ASN A 510 -6.35 -7.21 14.62
C ASN A 510 -7.59 -7.44 15.52
N ASN A 511 -8.75 -7.74 14.95
CA ASN A 511 -9.94 -8.14 15.68
C ASN A 511 -9.91 -9.63 16.05
N MET A 512 -10.96 -10.13 16.70
CA MET A 512 -11.07 -11.50 17.16
C MET A 512 -12.24 -12.24 16.50
N GLU A 513 -12.05 -13.53 16.22
CA GLU A 513 -13.11 -14.40 15.71
C GLU A 513 -14.33 -14.41 16.67
N PRO A 514 -15.56 -14.36 16.13
CA PRO A 514 -16.74 -14.29 16.97
C PRO A 514 -16.88 -15.47 17.94
N GLY A 515 -17.14 -15.15 19.20
CA GLY A 515 -17.31 -16.13 20.28
C GLY A 515 -16.03 -16.46 21.05
N LEU A 516 -14.84 -16.24 20.48
CA LEU A 516 -13.57 -16.52 21.17
C LEU A 516 -13.42 -15.69 22.45
N ARG A 517 -13.80 -14.40 22.41
CA ARG A 517 -13.80 -13.54 23.60
C ARG A 517 -14.69 -14.07 24.71
N ASP A 518 -15.89 -14.54 24.39
CA ASP A 518 -16.83 -15.05 25.38
C ASP A 518 -16.32 -16.33 26.04
N ASP A 519 -15.66 -17.18 25.25
CA ASP A 519 -14.99 -18.38 25.73
C ASP A 519 -13.79 -18.04 26.64
N ILE A 520 -12.96 -17.05 26.29
CA ILE A 520 -11.85 -16.57 27.13
C ILE A 520 -12.38 -16.04 28.46
N VAL A 521 -13.36 -15.14 28.43
CA VAL A 521 -13.94 -14.58 29.66
C VAL A 521 -14.57 -15.68 30.51
N SER A 522 -15.28 -16.63 29.90
CA SER A 522 -15.86 -17.79 30.59
C SER A 522 -14.79 -18.69 31.23
N ASP A 523 -13.65 -18.89 30.60
CA ASP A 523 -12.56 -19.70 31.17
C ASP A 523 -11.91 -19.04 32.39
N LEU A 524 -11.85 -17.71 32.41
CA LEU A 524 -11.26 -16.95 33.52
C LEU A 524 -12.23 -16.74 34.69
N THR A 525 -13.51 -16.48 34.41
CA THR A 525 -14.51 -16.13 35.45
C THR A 525 -15.47 -17.27 35.80
N GLY A 526 -15.52 -18.32 34.98
CA GLY A 526 -16.42 -19.45 35.14
C GLY A 526 -15.77 -20.65 35.85
N GLY A 527 -16.57 -21.71 36.02
CA GLY A 527 -16.11 -22.99 36.58
C GLY A 527 -16.11 -23.04 38.12
N GLU A 528 -15.55 -24.13 38.66
CA GLU A 528 -15.50 -24.38 40.10
C GLU A 528 -14.40 -23.58 40.82
N ASN A 529 -13.35 -23.20 40.09
CA ASN A 529 -12.21 -22.41 40.58
C ASN A 529 -11.91 -21.27 39.60
N PRO A 530 -12.71 -20.19 39.60
CA PRO A 530 -12.46 -19.04 38.75
C PRO A 530 -11.11 -18.40 39.09
N LEU A 531 -10.41 -17.91 38.08
CA LEU A 531 -9.13 -17.20 38.25
C LEU A 531 -9.35 -15.71 38.51
N ALA A 532 -10.45 -15.14 38.03
CA ALA A 532 -10.84 -13.76 38.26
C ALA A 532 -12.36 -13.65 38.48
N ASP A 533 -12.80 -12.63 39.21
CA ASP A 533 -14.22 -12.33 39.36
C ASP A 533 -14.77 -11.62 38.12
N VAL A 534 -13.93 -10.81 37.48
CA VAL A 534 -14.25 -10.00 36.31
C VAL A 534 -13.10 -10.11 35.33
N ALA A 535 -13.40 -10.30 34.04
CA ALA A 535 -12.38 -10.32 33.00
C ALA A 535 -12.87 -9.66 31.70
N GLU A 536 -11.93 -9.12 30.93
CA GLU A 536 -12.16 -8.70 29.56
C GLU A 536 -10.95 -9.03 28.68
N ALA A 537 -11.23 -9.44 27.44
CA ALA A 537 -10.22 -9.68 26.43
C ALA A 537 -10.30 -8.60 25.36
N MET A 538 -9.16 -8.00 25.03
CA MET A 538 -9.04 -6.91 24.08
C MET A 538 -7.89 -7.18 23.11
N THR A 539 -7.90 -6.49 21.98
CA THR A 539 -6.79 -6.51 21.03
C THR A 539 -6.13 -5.14 20.87
N THR A 540 -4.95 -5.14 20.24
CA THR A 540 -4.19 -3.91 19.92
C THR A 540 -4.63 -3.25 18.63
N ASP A 541 -5.37 -3.98 17.80
CA ASP A 541 -5.57 -3.69 16.37
C ASP A 541 -4.25 -3.44 15.60
N THR A 542 -3.25 -4.31 15.78
CA THR A 542 -2.00 -4.16 15.05
C THR A 542 -2.16 -4.52 13.56
N HIS A 543 -1.85 -3.56 12.70
CA HIS A 543 -1.86 -3.77 11.24
C HIS A 543 -0.65 -4.53 10.70
N ILE A 544 0.30 -4.93 11.54
CA ILE A 544 1.39 -5.85 11.17
C ILE A 544 0.82 -7.18 10.65
N VAL A 545 -0.32 -7.64 11.21
CA VAL A 545 -0.97 -8.89 10.81
C VAL A 545 -1.74 -8.77 9.47
N ASN A 546 -2.04 -7.56 9.00
CA ASN A 546 -2.91 -7.29 7.84
C ASN A 546 -2.13 -7.05 6.52
N THR A 547 -0.97 -7.68 6.33
CA THR A 547 -0.09 -7.41 5.17
C THR A 547 -0.49 -8.13 3.88
N VAL A 548 -1.16 -9.28 3.97
CA VAL A 548 -1.54 -10.13 2.81
C VAL A 548 -3.04 -10.23 2.64
N GLU A 549 -3.75 -10.36 3.76
CA GLU A 549 -5.21 -10.41 3.85
C GLU A 549 -5.66 -9.29 4.77
N ALA A 550 -6.80 -8.71 4.43
CA ALA A 550 -7.35 -7.57 5.15
C ALA A 550 -8.03 -8.05 6.46
N ASP A 551 -8.52 -9.28 6.45
CA ASP A 551 -9.23 -9.97 7.50
C ASP A 551 -8.36 -11.10 8.09
N ASN A 552 -7.42 -10.74 8.98
CA ASN A 552 -6.56 -11.70 9.68
C ASN A 552 -6.78 -11.62 11.20
N GLN A 553 -7.90 -12.19 11.64
CA GLN A 553 -8.37 -12.09 13.02
C GLN A 553 -7.70 -13.11 13.95
N VAL A 554 -7.60 -12.75 15.24
CA VAL A 554 -7.18 -13.65 16.31
C VAL A 554 -8.13 -14.85 16.37
N GLY A 555 -7.56 -16.05 16.23
CA GLY A 555 -8.30 -17.32 16.27
C GLY A 555 -8.87 -17.80 14.93
N ALA A 556 -8.57 -17.11 13.82
CA ALA A 556 -8.97 -17.54 12.47
C ALA A 556 -8.06 -18.65 11.92
N ALA A 557 -6.74 -18.51 12.09
CA ALA A 557 -5.75 -19.48 11.62
C ALA A 557 -5.23 -20.42 12.74
N ILE A 558 -5.25 -19.95 13.99
CA ILE A 558 -4.73 -20.66 15.16
C ILE A 558 -5.87 -21.40 15.86
N ASP A 559 -5.58 -22.58 16.44
CA ASP A 559 -6.55 -23.30 17.26
C ASP A 559 -6.94 -22.45 18.48
N GLN A 560 -8.24 -22.16 18.57
CA GLN A 560 -8.78 -21.31 19.63
C GLN A 560 -8.56 -21.89 21.04
N GLY A 561 -8.45 -23.22 21.16
CA GLY A 561 -8.12 -23.89 22.43
C GLY A 561 -6.70 -23.58 22.89
N GLU A 562 -5.72 -23.57 21.99
CA GLU A 562 -4.33 -23.21 22.31
C GLU A 562 -4.22 -21.77 22.82
N ILE A 563 -4.90 -20.82 22.18
CA ILE A 563 -4.95 -19.41 22.63
C ILE A 563 -5.54 -19.33 24.05
N ARG A 564 -6.65 -20.00 24.29
CA ARG A 564 -7.34 -20.01 25.60
C ARG A 564 -6.49 -20.63 26.69
N GLU A 565 -5.85 -21.77 26.42
CA GLU A 565 -4.96 -22.44 27.37
C GLU A 565 -3.79 -21.55 27.79
N LEU A 566 -3.17 -20.85 26.83
CA LEU A 566 -2.08 -19.91 27.10
C LEU A 566 -2.56 -18.70 27.93
N ILE A 567 -3.72 -18.12 27.61
CA ILE A 567 -4.28 -17.00 28.41
C ILE A 567 -4.55 -17.44 29.86
N VAL A 568 -5.06 -18.66 30.05
CA VAL A 568 -5.31 -19.22 31.38
C VAL A 568 -3.99 -19.44 32.13
N GLU A 569 -2.94 -19.90 31.46
CA GLU A 569 -1.59 -20.02 32.04
C GLU A 569 -1.03 -18.65 32.46
N LEU A 570 -1.01 -17.68 31.55
CA LEU A 570 -0.55 -16.31 31.82
C LEU A 570 -1.35 -15.64 32.93
N THR A 571 -2.65 -15.90 33.03
CA THR A 571 -3.45 -15.36 34.14
C THR A 571 -3.01 -15.93 35.49
N ARG A 572 -2.64 -17.23 35.56
CA ARG A 572 -2.09 -17.82 36.80
C ARG A 572 -0.71 -17.27 37.14
N GLU A 573 0.11 -16.99 36.13
CA GLU A 573 1.40 -16.34 36.33
C GLU A 573 1.23 -14.91 36.85
N ALA A 574 0.34 -14.14 36.24
CA ALA A 574 0.00 -12.78 36.68
C ALA A 574 -0.52 -12.79 38.12
N LEU A 575 -1.40 -13.73 38.49
CA LEU A 575 -1.85 -13.92 39.87
C LEU A 575 -0.71 -14.23 40.84
N SER A 576 0.31 -14.96 40.40
CA SER A 576 1.48 -15.28 41.21
C SER A 576 2.45 -14.10 41.37
N ASP A 577 2.33 -13.09 40.52
CA ASP A 577 3.11 -11.85 40.50
C ASP A 577 2.39 -10.67 41.21
N VAL A 578 1.22 -10.90 41.82
CA VAL A 578 0.46 -9.86 42.50
C VAL A 578 1.25 -9.27 43.68
N GLU A 579 1.47 -7.96 43.62
CA GLU A 579 2.09 -7.17 44.69
C GLU A 579 1.39 -5.81 44.85
N PRO A 580 1.52 -5.14 46.01
CA PRO A 580 0.99 -3.78 46.19
C PRO A 580 1.60 -2.79 45.20
N VAL A 581 0.77 -1.96 44.56
CA VAL A 581 1.20 -0.94 43.61
C VAL A 581 0.48 0.39 43.85
N GLU A 582 1.05 1.46 43.33
CA GLU A 582 0.35 2.73 43.15
C GLU A 582 0.02 2.91 41.66
N ALA A 583 -1.12 3.52 41.37
CA ALA A 583 -1.56 3.83 40.01
C ALA A 583 -1.90 5.31 39.85
N GLY A 584 -1.78 5.81 38.63
CA GLY A 584 -2.23 7.15 38.29
C GLY A 584 -2.35 7.34 36.78
N MET A 585 -3.15 8.30 36.35
CA MET A 585 -3.42 8.58 34.94
C MET A 585 -3.12 10.04 34.61
N ALA A 586 -2.70 10.28 33.37
CA ALA A 586 -2.57 11.61 32.81
C ALA A 586 -2.92 11.59 31.32
N VAL A 587 -3.28 12.75 30.78
CA VAL A 587 -3.60 12.94 29.36
C VAL A 587 -2.80 14.10 28.81
N GLU A 588 -2.09 13.87 27.72
CA GLU A 588 -1.43 14.92 26.93
C GLU A 588 -2.09 15.01 25.55
N ARG A 589 -1.99 16.17 24.88
CA ARG A 589 -2.52 16.34 23.53
C ARG A 589 -1.38 16.39 22.52
N ALA A 590 -1.45 15.56 21.51
CA ALA A 590 -0.55 15.60 20.36
C ALA A 590 -1.25 16.24 19.16
N GLU A 591 -0.53 17.08 18.43
CA GLU A 591 -0.92 17.57 17.12
C GLU A 591 -0.22 16.72 16.07
N VAL A 592 -1.00 15.94 15.30
CA VAL A 592 -0.48 14.97 14.33
C VAL A 592 -1.24 15.06 13.02
N THR A 593 -0.60 14.63 11.94
CA THR A 593 -1.26 14.48 10.65
C THR A 593 -1.92 13.10 10.53
N VAL A 594 -3.22 13.08 10.29
CA VAL A 594 -4.02 11.86 10.04
C VAL A 594 -4.59 11.88 8.63
N PHE A 595 -5.17 10.76 8.16
CA PHE A 595 -5.83 10.72 6.86
C PHE A 595 -6.92 11.78 6.70
N GLY A 596 -7.70 12.02 7.76
CA GLY A 596 -8.80 12.99 7.78
C GLY A 596 -10.15 12.38 7.36
N ASN A 597 -11.23 13.01 7.80
CA ASN A 597 -12.59 12.49 7.62
C ASN A 597 -12.94 12.31 6.12
N ASP A 598 -13.61 11.21 5.79
CA ASP A 598 -14.07 10.85 4.42
C ASP A 598 -12.94 10.65 3.38
N ARG A 599 -11.66 10.83 3.74
CA ARG A 599 -10.55 10.77 2.77
C ARG A 599 -10.26 9.36 2.32
N THR A 600 -10.36 8.39 3.21
CA THR A 600 -10.13 6.98 2.91
C THR A 600 -11.17 6.44 1.93
N GLU A 601 -12.45 6.77 2.13
CA GLU A 601 -13.53 6.39 1.21
C GLU A 601 -13.43 7.13 -0.13
N THR A 602 -13.07 8.42 -0.10
CA THR A 602 -12.88 9.23 -1.32
C THR A 602 -11.72 8.70 -2.15
N LEU A 603 -10.59 8.31 -1.53
CA LEU A 603 -9.48 7.63 -2.20
C LEU A 603 -9.93 6.33 -2.85
N ALA A 604 -10.60 5.46 -2.09
CA ALA A 604 -11.00 4.14 -2.56
C ALA A 604 -12.01 4.21 -3.73
N SER A 605 -13.01 5.10 -3.62
CA SER A 605 -13.99 5.33 -4.68
C SER A 605 -13.34 5.90 -5.95
N HIS A 606 -12.38 6.81 -5.83
CA HIS A 606 -11.64 7.35 -6.98
C HIS A 606 -10.69 6.32 -7.60
N ALA A 607 -10.04 5.47 -6.80
CA ALA A 607 -9.21 4.38 -7.29
C ALA A 607 -10.05 3.40 -8.12
N ASN A 608 -11.20 2.96 -7.59
CA ASN A 608 -12.12 2.08 -8.31
C ASN A 608 -12.67 2.71 -9.59
N ALA A 609 -13.04 4.00 -9.55
CA ALA A 609 -13.47 4.74 -10.72
C ALA A 609 -12.38 4.82 -11.80
N VAL A 610 -11.11 5.01 -11.41
CA VAL A 610 -9.97 5.03 -12.34
C VAL A 610 -9.66 3.64 -12.90
N VAL A 611 -9.71 2.58 -12.10
CA VAL A 611 -9.52 1.22 -12.62
C VAL A 611 -10.62 0.87 -13.63
N ALA A 612 -11.87 1.19 -13.32
CA ALA A 612 -13.02 0.90 -14.19
C ALA A 612 -13.01 1.74 -15.48
N MET A 613 -12.77 3.05 -15.40
CA MET A 613 -12.80 3.94 -16.57
C MET A 613 -11.48 4.01 -17.32
N GLY A 614 -10.35 3.89 -16.62
CA GLY A 614 -9.00 4.05 -17.16
C GLY A 614 -8.67 3.00 -18.21
N GLY A 615 -9.08 1.73 -17.99
CA GLY A 615 -8.91 0.67 -18.99
C GLY A 615 -9.69 0.94 -20.28
N ALA A 616 -10.99 1.22 -20.17
CA ALA A 616 -11.85 1.53 -21.31
C ALA A 616 -11.37 2.79 -22.07
N PHE A 617 -10.91 3.80 -21.33
CA PHE A 617 -10.38 5.02 -21.92
C PHE A 617 -9.01 4.81 -22.59
N ALA A 618 -8.11 4.01 -22.00
CA ALA A 618 -6.83 3.64 -22.61
C ALA A 618 -7.06 2.89 -23.94
N VAL A 619 -8.00 1.94 -23.97
CA VAL A 619 -8.42 1.25 -25.19
C VAL A 619 -8.97 2.24 -26.21
N SER A 620 -9.85 3.15 -25.80
CA SER A 620 -10.45 4.15 -26.69
C SER A 620 -9.42 5.09 -27.30
N VAL A 621 -8.47 5.60 -26.51
CA VAL A 621 -7.36 6.44 -26.99
C VAL A 621 -6.46 5.66 -27.94
N THR A 622 -6.17 4.39 -27.63
CA THR A 622 -5.37 3.51 -28.51
C THR A 622 -6.08 3.27 -29.84
N LEU A 623 -7.37 2.94 -29.83
CA LEU A 623 -8.16 2.73 -31.05
C LEU A 623 -8.28 4.01 -31.89
N ALA A 624 -8.47 5.16 -31.25
CA ALA A 624 -8.50 6.45 -31.94
C ALA A 624 -7.14 6.76 -32.58
N ALA A 625 -6.04 6.52 -31.87
CA ALA A 625 -4.67 6.70 -32.37
C ALA A 625 -4.37 5.75 -33.56
N MET A 626 -4.80 4.50 -33.46
CA MET A 626 -4.71 3.53 -34.57
C MET A 626 -5.57 3.94 -35.77
N ALA A 627 -6.81 4.39 -35.55
CA ALA A 627 -7.68 4.84 -36.62
C ALA A 627 -7.11 6.07 -37.35
N VAL A 628 -6.56 7.04 -36.61
CA VAL A 628 -5.86 8.19 -37.19
C VAL A 628 -4.66 7.73 -38.00
N SER A 629 -3.87 6.78 -37.49
CA SER A 629 -2.74 6.24 -38.22
C SER A 629 -3.18 5.58 -39.53
N ILE A 630 -4.20 4.71 -39.50
CA ILE A 630 -4.79 4.08 -40.69
C ILE A 630 -5.27 5.14 -41.69
N LEU A 631 -5.95 6.18 -41.23
CA LEU A 631 -6.40 7.27 -42.10
C LEU A 631 -5.21 7.98 -42.76
N ILE A 632 -4.15 8.28 -42.02
CA ILE A 632 -2.95 8.89 -42.61
C ILE A 632 -2.39 7.97 -43.69
N PHE A 633 -2.19 6.67 -43.42
CA PHE A 633 -1.70 5.70 -44.41
C PHE A 633 -2.60 5.53 -45.64
N LEU A 634 -3.92 5.69 -45.50
CA LEU A 634 -4.85 5.59 -46.64
C LEU A 634 -4.79 6.82 -47.56
N PHE A 635 -4.35 7.97 -47.05
CA PHE A 635 -4.38 9.25 -47.76
C PHE A 635 -2.99 9.84 -48.09
N THR A 636 -1.91 9.11 -47.78
CA THR A 636 -0.51 9.42 -48.14
C THR A 636 0.12 8.23 -48.84
#